data_AF-A0A257SZG3-F1
#
_entry.id   AF-A0A257SZG3-F1
#
_cell.length_a   1.000
_cell.length_b   1.000
_cell.length_c   1.000
_cell.angle_alpha   90.00
_cell.angle_beta   90.00
_cell.angle_gamma   90.00
#
_symmetry.space_group_name_H-M   'P 1'
#
loop_
_entity.id
_entity.type
_entity.pdbx_description
1 polymer ?
#
loop_
_entity_poly.entity_id
_entity_poly.type
_entity_poly.pdbx_seq_one_letter_code
_entity_poly.pdbx_strand_id
1 'polypeptide(L)'
;MNDALTWQKSFASAVFSQEDDIVIPGLGGPISAAVATAIYRNNVLEGFSEGLKNIYGAIFLLIGEDCFREISYAYCRAIPSLSGDRNAYGDRLPAFLARHPLTRSLAYLPDMARLEWASHEAYLAADHAVDNGLHASVRLVESDYPLMALWQLCRHPDTEETLDLDTLGGDRVLIARPQEDVLMRGVSVGEASWYRALLDKQSPDQAAAAARMTEHGCDPRLYWEFAVHTGLLVKRH
;
A
#
# COMPACT_ATOMS: atom_id res chain seq x y z
N MET A 1 13.84 18.02 31.50
CA MET A 1 12.72 17.34 30.81
C MET A 1 12.39 18.18 29.59
N ASN A 2 12.22 17.59 28.41
CA ASN A 2 12.03 18.37 27.19
C ASN A 2 10.55 18.74 27.04
N ASP A 3 10.15 19.90 27.57
CA ASP A 3 8.75 20.35 27.66
C ASP A 3 8.01 20.32 26.31
N ALA A 4 8.72 20.57 25.20
CA ALA A 4 8.17 20.47 23.85
C ALA A 4 7.75 19.04 23.46
N LEU A 5 8.56 18.03 23.82
CA LEU A 5 8.25 16.62 23.55
C LEU A 5 7.07 16.15 24.41
N THR A 6 7.01 16.59 25.67
CA THR A 6 5.89 16.31 26.56
C THR A 6 4.60 16.91 26.02
N TRP A 7 4.64 18.16 25.56
CA TRP A 7 3.49 18.82 24.95
C TRP A 7 3.03 18.12 23.67
N GLN A 8 3.97 17.75 22.77
CA GLN A 8 3.64 17.04 21.53
C GLN A 8 2.95 15.69 21.80
N LYS A 9 3.39 14.95 22.81
CA LYS A 9 2.75 13.69 23.23
C LYS A 9 1.35 13.92 23.78
N SER A 10 1.18 14.92 24.64
CA SER A 10 -0.14 15.27 25.19
C SER A 10 -1.10 15.77 24.12
N PHE A 11 -0.61 16.55 23.14
CA PHE A 11 -1.38 16.97 21.97
C PHE A 11 -1.84 15.77 21.15
N ALA A 12 -0.92 14.88 20.75
CA ALA A 12 -1.26 13.69 19.96
C ALA A 12 -2.25 12.78 20.71
N SER A 13 -2.03 12.57 22.01
CA SER A 13 -2.94 11.81 22.86
C SER A 13 -4.34 12.41 22.87
N ALA A 14 -4.47 13.73 22.99
CA ALA A 14 -5.77 14.39 22.98
C ALA A 14 -6.46 14.36 21.61
N VAL A 15 -5.71 14.46 20.51
CA VAL A 15 -6.24 14.42 19.14
C VAL A 15 -6.74 13.02 18.74
N PHE A 16 -6.08 11.95 19.19
CA PHE A 16 -6.46 10.59 18.82
C PHE A 16 -7.32 9.86 19.87
N SER A 17 -7.52 10.47 21.05
CA SER A 17 -8.41 9.91 22.08
C SER A 17 -9.88 9.93 21.65
N GLN A 18 -10.63 8.91 22.07
CA GLN A 18 -12.08 8.83 21.96
C GLN A 18 -12.80 9.38 23.19
N GLU A 19 -12.06 9.78 24.22
CA GLU A 19 -12.60 10.29 25.48
C GLU A 19 -12.83 11.82 25.37
N ASP A 20 -14.07 12.26 25.61
CA ASP A 20 -14.50 13.65 25.43
C ASP A 20 -13.95 14.61 26.50
N ASP A 21 -13.54 14.08 27.64
CA ASP A 21 -12.91 14.82 28.75
C ASP A 21 -11.40 15.08 28.52
N ILE A 22 -10.77 14.36 27.59
CA ILE A 22 -9.38 14.62 27.20
C ILE A 22 -9.33 15.76 26.18
N VAL A 23 -9.00 16.97 26.64
CA VAL A 23 -8.84 18.15 25.78
C VAL A 23 -7.39 18.43 25.41
N ILE A 24 -7.16 19.07 24.26
CA ILE A 24 -5.82 19.48 23.85
C ILE A 24 -5.30 20.55 24.84
N PRO A 25 -4.12 20.33 25.46
CA PRO A 25 -3.57 21.27 26.43
C PRO A 25 -3.29 22.65 25.83
N GLY A 26 -3.75 23.70 26.52
CA GLY A 26 -3.52 25.09 26.12
C GLY A 26 -4.55 25.66 25.14
N LEU A 27 -5.57 24.89 24.75
CA LEU A 27 -6.74 25.46 24.07
C LEU A 27 -7.55 26.34 25.03
N GLY A 28 -7.82 27.57 24.63
CA GLY A 28 -8.69 28.51 25.31
C GLY A 28 -9.16 29.59 24.34
N GLY A 29 -10.21 30.34 24.68
CA GLY A 29 -10.76 31.38 23.82
C GLY A 29 -12.29 31.47 23.86
N PRO A 30 -12.92 32.01 22.81
CA PRO A 30 -14.37 32.22 22.75
C PRO A 30 -15.21 30.93 22.72
N ILE A 31 -14.60 29.82 22.29
CA ILE A 31 -15.20 28.48 22.31
C ILE A 31 -14.52 27.63 23.40
N SER A 32 -15.27 26.69 23.98
CA SER A 32 -14.72 25.82 25.03
C SER A 32 -13.60 24.94 24.48
N ALA A 33 -12.64 24.58 25.34
CA ALA A 33 -11.55 23.69 24.97
C ALA A 33 -12.06 22.33 24.45
N ALA A 34 -13.20 21.85 24.95
CA ALA A 34 -13.85 20.63 24.46
C ALA A 34 -14.34 20.79 23.01
N VAL A 35 -15.05 21.88 22.70
CA VAL A 35 -15.54 22.15 21.33
C VAL A 35 -14.37 22.35 20.36
N ALA A 36 -13.37 23.13 20.75
CA ALA A 36 -12.17 23.33 19.94
C ALA A 36 -11.43 22.00 19.70
N THR A 37 -11.29 21.16 20.73
CA THR A 37 -10.68 19.83 20.61
C THR A 37 -11.45 18.96 19.61
N ALA A 38 -12.78 18.89 19.72
CA ALA A 38 -13.60 18.11 18.80
C ALA A 38 -13.43 18.55 17.33
N ILE A 39 -13.38 19.86 17.08
CA ILE A 39 -13.11 20.41 15.74
C ILE A 39 -11.73 19.97 15.23
N TYR A 40 -10.69 20.07 16.07
CA TYR A 40 -9.35 19.62 15.71
C TYR A 40 -9.29 18.11 15.42
N ARG A 41 -9.93 17.28 16.26
CA ARG A 41 -10.04 15.83 16.05
C ARG A 41 -10.63 15.51 14.68
N ASN A 42 -11.76 16.15 14.36
CA ASN A 42 -12.45 15.93 13.08
C ASN A 42 -11.58 16.33 11.89
N ASN A 43 -10.96 17.51 11.93
CA ASN A 43 -10.09 17.98 10.84
C ASN A 43 -8.88 17.05 10.64
N VAL A 44 -8.32 16.50 11.71
CA VAL A 44 -7.20 15.56 11.64
C VAL A 44 -7.65 14.23 11.02
N LEU A 45 -8.78 13.68 11.47
CA LEU A 45 -9.34 12.44 10.93
C LEU A 45 -9.68 12.58 9.44
N GLU A 46 -10.29 13.70 9.04
CA GLU A 46 -10.60 13.99 7.65
C GLU A 46 -9.33 14.08 6.79
N GLY A 47 -8.30 14.80 7.28
CA GLY A 47 -7.03 14.92 6.57
C GLY A 47 -6.29 13.58 6.39
N PHE A 48 -6.42 12.65 7.34
CA PHE A 48 -5.90 11.29 7.18
C PHE A 48 -6.76 10.43 6.25
N SER A 49 -8.08 10.55 6.32
CA SER A 49 -8.99 9.85 5.41
C SER A 49 -8.71 10.22 3.95
N GLU A 50 -8.56 11.50 3.64
CA GLU A 50 -8.18 11.96 2.30
C GLU A 50 -6.77 11.50 1.90
N GLY A 51 -5.82 11.49 2.84
CA GLY A 51 -4.48 10.94 2.60
C GLY A 51 -4.51 9.45 2.25
N LEU A 52 -5.27 8.66 3.00
CA LEU A 52 -5.46 7.23 2.74
C LEU A 52 -6.16 7.01 1.40
N LYS A 53 -7.17 7.83 1.05
CA LYS A 53 -7.89 7.73 -0.23
C LYS A 53 -6.96 7.94 -1.43
N ASN A 54 -5.99 8.85 -1.32
CA ASN A 54 -5.00 9.06 -2.39
C ASN A 54 -4.07 7.86 -2.60
N ILE A 55 -3.85 7.07 -1.55
CA ILE A 55 -3.02 5.85 -1.60
C ILE A 55 -3.87 4.64 -2.03
N TYR A 56 -5.10 4.56 -1.52
CA TYR A 56 -5.99 3.40 -1.57
C TYR A 56 -7.25 3.67 -2.42
N GLY A 57 -7.04 4.12 -3.65
CA GLY A 57 -8.12 4.55 -4.55
C GLY A 57 -9.02 3.40 -5.00
N ALA A 58 -8.45 2.24 -5.32
CA ALA A 58 -9.20 1.04 -5.64
C ALA A 58 -10.02 0.57 -4.44
N ILE A 59 -9.44 0.56 -3.24
CA ILE A 59 -10.19 0.25 -2.01
C ILE A 59 -11.38 1.21 -1.85
N PHE A 60 -11.17 2.52 -1.99
CA PHE A 60 -12.24 3.52 -1.92
C PHE A 60 -13.37 3.23 -2.92
N LEU A 61 -13.03 2.91 -4.17
CA LEU A 61 -14.02 2.60 -5.20
C LEU A 61 -14.78 1.29 -4.94
N LEU A 62 -14.10 0.27 -4.40
CA LEU A 62 -14.69 -1.04 -4.14
C LEU A 62 -15.69 -1.03 -2.99
N ILE A 63 -15.45 -0.24 -1.93
CA ILE A 63 -16.30 -0.22 -0.73
C ILE A 63 -17.18 1.01 -0.60
N GLY A 64 -16.94 2.03 -1.41
CA GLY A 64 -17.66 3.30 -1.40
C GLY A 64 -17.25 4.24 -0.26
N GLU A 65 -17.70 5.49 -0.38
CA GLU A 65 -17.28 6.60 0.48
C GLU A 65 -17.60 6.39 1.96
N ASP A 66 -18.84 6.03 2.30
CA ASP A 66 -19.26 5.88 3.69
C ASP A 66 -18.47 4.79 4.41
N CYS A 67 -18.30 3.63 3.76
CA CYS A 67 -17.53 2.52 4.32
C CYS A 67 -16.04 2.90 4.45
N PHE A 68 -15.48 3.55 3.43
CA PHE A 68 -14.09 3.99 3.44
C PHE A 68 -13.80 5.00 4.54
N ARG A 69 -14.68 5.98 4.74
CA ARG A 69 -14.56 6.99 5.81
C ARG A 69 -14.59 6.33 7.19
N GLU A 70 -15.55 5.45 7.45
CA GLU A 70 -15.65 4.75 8.73
C GLU A 70 -14.41 3.90 9.03
N ILE A 71 -13.94 3.13 8.04
CA ILE A 71 -12.73 2.32 8.17
C ILE A 71 -11.49 3.20 8.38
N SER A 72 -11.35 4.28 7.62
CA SER A 72 -10.22 5.20 7.74
C SER A 72 -10.17 5.86 9.12
N TYR A 73 -11.31 6.30 9.63
CA TYR A 73 -11.41 6.88 10.96
C TYR A 73 -11.11 5.85 12.05
N ALA A 74 -11.63 4.62 11.92
CA ALA A 74 -11.34 3.52 12.84
C ALA A 74 -9.85 3.15 12.83
N TYR A 75 -9.24 3.07 11.65
CA TYR A 75 -7.81 2.85 11.46
C TYR A 75 -7.00 3.94 12.16
N CYS A 76 -7.34 5.22 11.96
CA CYS A 76 -6.61 6.32 12.57
C CYS A 76 -6.66 6.37 14.10
N ARG A 77 -7.79 5.97 14.67
CA ARG A 77 -7.93 5.89 16.13
C ARG A 77 -7.18 4.68 16.70
N ALA A 78 -7.21 3.55 16.01
CA ALA A 78 -6.52 2.34 16.46
C ALA A 78 -5.01 2.41 16.25
N ILE A 79 -4.58 3.11 15.20
CA ILE A 79 -3.20 3.13 14.71
C ILE A 79 -2.83 4.60 14.42
N PRO A 80 -2.59 5.42 15.46
CA PRO A 80 -2.27 6.83 15.26
C PRO A 80 -0.93 7.02 14.56
N SER A 81 -0.85 8.01 13.67
CA SER A 81 0.44 8.40 13.07
C SER A 81 1.34 9.00 14.14
N LEU A 82 2.57 8.51 14.22
CA LEU A 82 3.64 9.10 15.03
C LEU A 82 4.57 9.99 14.20
N SER A 83 4.32 10.09 12.88
CA SER A 83 5.12 10.85 11.92
C SER A 83 4.31 12.01 11.32
N GLY A 84 4.98 13.12 11.03
CA GLY A 84 4.42 14.22 10.24
C GLY A 84 4.36 13.91 8.73
N ASP A 85 5.06 12.87 8.29
CA ASP A 85 5.02 12.43 6.90
C ASP A 85 3.77 11.57 6.65
N ARG A 86 2.80 12.16 5.93
CA ARG A 86 1.56 11.48 5.55
C ARG A 86 1.81 10.35 4.55
N ASN A 87 2.88 10.41 3.77
CA ASN A 87 3.20 9.37 2.80
C ASN A 87 3.65 8.07 3.48
N ALA A 88 4.15 8.14 4.71
CA ALA A 88 4.51 6.94 5.48
C ALA A 88 3.31 6.32 6.23
N TYR A 89 2.11 6.89 6.11
CA TYR A 89 0.96 6.52 6.91
C TYR A 89 -0.09 5.76 6.10
N GLY A 90 -0.21 4.46 6.37
CA GLY A 90 -1.17 3.59 5.67
C GLY A 90 -0.70 2.14 5.55
N ASP A 91 0.59 1.86 5.75
CA ASP A 91 1.23 0.54 5.66
C ASP A 91 0.50 -0.60 6.37
N ARG A 92 -0.17 -0.30 7.50
CA ARG A 92 -0.91 -1.29 8.30
C ARG A 92 -2.38 -1.46 7.90
N LEU A 93 -2.88 -0.66 6.95
CA LEU A 93 -4.26 -0.77 6.48
C LEU A 93 -4.60 -2.16 5.92
N PRO A 94 -3.75 -2.84 5.14
CA PRO A 94 -4.06 -4.20 4.67
C PRO A 94 -4.34 -5.20 5.80
N ALA A 95 -3.51 -5.19 6.85
CA ALA A 95 -3.70 -6.04 8.03
C ALA A 95 -4.92 -5.63 8.86
N PHE A 96 -5.25 -4.33 8.87
CA PHE A 96 -6.46 -3.81 9.50
C PHE A 96 -7.73 -4.28 8.78
N LEU A 97 -7.78 -4.16 7.45
CA LEU A 97 -8.88 -4.63 6.60
C LEU A 97 -9.11 -6.14 6.74
N ALA A 98 -8.06 -6.93 6.91
CA ALA A 98 -8.18 -8.39 7.12
C ALA A 98 -8.94 -8.76 8.41
N ARG A 99 -9.03 -7.84 9.37
CA ARG A 99 -9.68 -8.07 10.68
C ARG A 99 -10.96 -7.25 10.85
N HIS A 100 -11.20 -6.26 9.99
CA HIS A 100 -12.31 -5.33 10.16
C HIS A 100 -13.66 -6.01 9.82
N PRO A 101 -14.71 -5.84 10.65
CA PRO A 101 -16.00 -6.49 10.40
C PRO A 101 -16.66 -6.11 9.06
N LEU A 102 -16.53 -4.86 8.63
CA LEU A 102 -17.16 -4.34 7.40
C LEU A 102 -16.60 -4.97 6.11
N THR A 103 -15.42 -5.58 6.15
CA THR A 103 -14.70 -6.05 4.97
C THR A 103 -14.62 -7.58 4.89
N ARG A 104 -15.24 -8.28 5.84
CA ARG A 104 -15.15 -9.75 5.97
C ARG A 104 -15.68 -10.50 4.74
N SER A 105 -16.66 -9.94 4.02
CA SER A 105 -17.21 -10.53 2.80
C SER A 105 -16.33 -10.33 1.56
N LEU A 106 -15.38 -9.39 1.61
CA LEU A 106 -14.50 -9.04 0.50
C LEU A 106 -13.10 -9.60 0.79
N ALA A 107 -12.94 -10.91 0.63
CA ALA A 107 -11.72 -11.63 1.01
C ALA A 107 -10.46 -11.15 0.25
N TYR A 108 -10.62 -10.58 -0.95
CA TYR A 108 -9.53 -10.00 -1.75
C TYR A 108 -9.12 -8.58 -1.32
N LEU A 109 -9.91 -7.91 -0.48
CA LEU A 109 -9.70 -6.49 -0.15
C LEU A 109 -8.36 -6.22 0.58
N PRO A 110 -7.91 -7.07 1.52
CA PRO A 110 -6.57 -6.93 2.10
C PRO A 110 -5.46 -7.05 1.06
N ASP A 111 -5.60 -7.96 0.09
CA ASP A 111 -4.62 -8.20 -0.96
C ASP A 111 -4.57 -7.03 -1.94
N MET A 112 -5.73 -6.48 -2.31
CA MET A 112 -5.83 -5.23 -3.07
C MET A 112 -5.14 -4.07 -2.35
N ALA A 113 -5.32 -3.95 -1.02
CA ALA A 113 -4.63 -2.91 -0.26
C ALA A 113 -3.10 -3.14 -0.23
N ARG A 114 -2.62 -4.39 -0.21
CA ARG A 114 -1.17 -4.66 -0.37
C ARG A 114 -0.66 -4.24 -1.74
N LEU A 115 -1.44 -4.44 -2.80
CA LEU A 115 -1.10 -3.99 -4.15
C LEU A 115 -0.99 -2.46 -4.22
N GLU A 116 -1.98 -1.73 -3.72
CA GLU A 116 -1.95 -0.26 -3.72
C GLU A 116 -0.83 0.31 -2.84
N TRP A 117 -0.57 -0.31 -1.68
CA TRP A 117 0.58 0.08 -0.86
C TRP A 117 1.92 -0.18 -1.56
N ALA A 118 2.08 -1.33 -2.22
CA ALA A 118 3.28 -1.64 -3.00
C ALA A 118 3.51 -0.65 -4.15
N SER A 119 2.43 -0.19 -4.79
CA SER A 119 2.46 0.90 -5.78
C SER A 119 2.95 2.22 -5.19
N HIS A 120 2.42 2.59 -4.03
CA HIS A 120 2.82 3.79 -3.31
C HIS A 120 4.30 3.72 -2.88
N GLU A 121 4.76 2.57 -2.39
CA GLU A 121 6.17 2.35 -2.09
C GLU A 121 7.07 2.43 -3.32
N ALA A 122 6.64 1.87 -4.45
CA ALA A 122 7.38 1.96 -5.71
C ALA A 122 7.47 3.39 -6.21
N TYR A 123 6.40 4.18 -6.03
CA TYR A 123 6.39 5.61 -6.35
C TYR A 123 7.41 6.39 -5.52
N LEU A 124 7.46 6.16 -4.22
CA LEU A 124 8.36 6.86 -3.29
C LEU A 124 9.79 6.31 -3.27
N ALA A 125 10.04 5.14 -3.86
CA ALA A 125 11.35 4.51 -3.85
C ALA A 125 12.40 5.41 -4.49
N ALA A 126 13.61 5.39 -3.94
CA ALA A 126 14.75 6.12 -4.49
C ALA A 126 15.12 5.58 -5.88
N ASP A 127 15.60 6.48 -6.75
CA ASP A 127 15.95 6.19 -8.14
C ASP A 127 17.39 5.64 -8.23
N HIS A 128 17.59 4.43 -7.70
CA HIS A 128 18.87 3.73 -7.77
C HIS A 128 18.69 2.20 -7.78
N ALA A 129 19.72 1.51 -8.28
CA ALA A 129 19.83 0.07 -8.15
C ALA A 129 20.42 -0.33 -6.79
N VAL A 130 19.85 -1.37 -6.18
CA VAL A 130 20.37 -1.96 -4.94
C VAL A 130 21.55 -2.91 -5.22
N ASP A 131 22.06 -3.57 -4.18
CA ASP A 131 23.31 -4.35 -4.21
C ASP A 131 23.40 -5.44 -5.28
N ASN A 132 22.28 -5.97 -5.78
CA ASN A 132 22.25 -6.98 -6.85
C ASN A 132 21.91 -6.39 -8.22
N GLY A 133 21.88 -5.06 -8.36
CA GLY A 133 21.55 -4.36 -9.59
C GLY A 133 20.05 -4.15 -9.82
N LEU A 134 19.17 -4.69 -8.96
CA LEU A 134 17.71 -4.52 -9.06
C LEU A 134 17.31 -3.09 -8.69
N HIS A 135 16.39 -2.50 -9.43
CA HIS A 135 15.89 -1.15 -9.13
C HIS A 135 15.14 -1.14 -7.78
N ALA A 136 15.39 -0.13 -6.93
CA ALA A 136 14.87 -0.08 -5.56
C ALA A 136 13.32 0.01 -5.47
N SER A 137 12.66 0.39 -6.56
CA SER A 137 11.20 0.44 -6.66
C SER A 137 10.53 -0.91 -6.96
N VAL A 138 11.30 -1.97 -7.27
CA VAL A 138 10.71 -3.28 -7.57
C VAL A 138 9.98 -3.84 -6.34
N ARG A 139 8.72 -4.21 -6.53
CA ARG A 139 7.86 -4.93 -5.58
C ARG A 139 7.15 -6.06 -6.32
N LEU A 140 6.79 -7.10 -5.58
CA LEU A 140 6.02 -8.23 -6.07
C LEU A 140 4.88 -8.49 -5.09
N VAL A 141 3.66 -8.54 -5.60
CA VAL A 141 2.47 -8.91 -4.83
C VAL A 141 1.86 -10.15 -5.46
N GLU A 142 1.50 -11.12 -4.64
CA GLU A 142 0.89 -12.38 -5.07
C GLU A 142 -0.39 -12.59 -4.27
N SER A 143 -1.41 -13.10 -4.95
CA SER A 143 -2.72 -13.31 -4.37
C SER A 143 -3.39 -14.53 -4.99
N ASP A 144 -4.32 -15.11 -4.23
CA ASP A 144 -5.26 -16.10 -4.75
C ASP A 144 -6.41 -15.46 -5.54
N TYR A 145 -6.43 -14.12 -5.65
CA TYR A 145 -7.40 -13.33 -6.39
C TYR A 145 -6.76 -12.59 -7.58
N PRO A 146 -7.54 -12.23 -8.62
CA PRO A 146 -7.04 -11.56 -9.82
C PRO A 146 -6.89 -10.05 -9.57
N LEU A 147 -5.88 -9.66 -8.79
CA LEU A 147 -5.70 -8.27 -8.35
C LEU A 147 -5.50 -7.31 -9.52
N MET A 148 -4.79 -7.72 -10.57
CA MET A 148 -4.58 -6.87 -11.74
C MET A 148 -5.90 -6.54 -12.44
N ALA A 149 -6.76 -7.54 -12.65
CA ALA A 149 -8.05 -7.33 -13.30
C ALA A 149 -8.97 -6.46 -12.42
N LEU A 150 -9.01 -6.71 -11.12
CA LEU A 150 -9.77 -5.90 -10.16
C LEU A 150 -9.28 -4.45 -10.15
N TRP A 151 -7.96 -4.23 -10.13
CA TRP A 151 -7.39 -2.89 -10.13
C TRP A 151 -7.68 -2.15 -11.45
N GLN A 152 -7.61 -2.83 -12.60
CA GLN A 152 -7.99 -2.26 -13.89
C GLN A 152 -9.46 -1.90 -13.95
N LEU A 153 -10.35 -2.73 -13.40
CA LEU A 153 -11.78 -2.44 -13.29
C LEU A 153 -12.01 -1.13 -12.52
N CYS A 154 -11.33 -0.93 -11.39
CA CYS A 154 -11.41 0.31 -10.60
C CYS A 154 -10.94 1.55 -11.38
N ARG A 155 -10.11 1.41 -12.43
CA ARG A 155 -9.70 2.56 -13.27
C ARG A 155 -10.73 2.96 -14.30
N HIS A 156 -11.75 2.14 -14.50
CA HIS A 156 -12.84 2.35 -15.44
C HIS A 156 -14.18 2.20 -14.72
N PRO A 157 -14.49 3.07 -13.73
CA PRO A 157 -15.68 2.91 -12.88
C PRO A 157 -17.01 2.96 -13.64
N ASP A 158 -17.02 3.51 -14.86
CA ASP A 158 -18.20 3.57 -15.74
C ASP A 158 -18.41 2.30 -16.57
N THR A 159 -17.55 1.28 -16.42
CA THR A 159 -17.67 0.02 -17.15
C THR A 159 -18.79 -0.84 -16.59
N GLU A 160 -19.50 -1.54 -17.48
CA GLU A 160 -20.46 -2.60 -17.11
C GLU A 160 -19.80 -3.99 -17.06
N GLU A 161 -18.47 -4.06 -17.24
CA GLU A 161 -17.73 -5.31 -17.14
C GLU A 161 -17.87 -5.93 -15.75
N THR A 162 -18.03 -7.25 -15.72
CA THR A 162 -18.06 -8.03 -14.48
C THR A 162 -16.93 -9.05 -14.51
N LEU A 163 -16.32 -9.27 -13.35
CA LEU A 163 -15.23 -10.22 -13.19
C LEU A 163 -15.74 -11.47 -12.48
N ASP A 164 -15.51 -12.62 -13.10
CA ASP A 164 -15.66 -13.92 -12.43
C ASP A 164 -14.33 -14.26 -11.74
N LEU A 165 -14.27 -14.00 -10.44
CA LEU A 165 -13.07 -14.20 -9.63
C LEU A 165 -12.68 -15.68 -9.53
N ASP A 166 -13.65 -16.58 -9.56
CA ASP A 166 -13.42 -18.03 -9.45
C ASP A 166 -12.77 -18.57 -10.74
N THR A 167 -13.21 -18.05 -11.89
CA THR A 167 -12.66 -18.43 -13.20
C THR A 167 -11.29 -17.82 -13.47
N LEU A 168 -11.07 -16.55 -13.07
CA LEU A 168 -9.80 -15.85 -13.31
C LEU A 168 -8.67 -16.36 -12.39
N GLY A 169 -9.00 -16.75 -11.16
CA GLY A 169 -8.04 -17.24 -10.18
C GLY A 169 -7.02 -16.18 -9.73
N GLY A 170 -6.01 -16.63 -9.00
CA GLY A 170 -4.98 -15.76 -8.43
C GLY A 170 -3.94 -15.28 -9.43
N ASP A 171 -3.44 -14.06 -9.23
CA ASP A 171 -2.37 -13.48 -10.04
C ASP A 171 -1.16 -13.00 -9.22
N ARG A 172 -0.15 -12.57 -9.97
CA ARG A 172 1.14 -12.11 -9.46
C ARG A 172 1.45 -10.82 -10.18
N VAL A 173 1.56 -9.74 -9.42
CA VAL A 173 1.73 -8.41 -9.96
C VAL A 173 3.13 -7.92 -9.63
N LEU A 174 3.93 -7.68 -10.67
CA LEU A 174 5.17 -6.93 -10.58
C LEU A 174 4.82 -5.44 -10.60
N ILE A 175 5.33 -4.72 -9.61
CA ILE A 175 5.19 -3.27 -9.50
C ILE A 175 6.58 -2.67 -9.50
N ALA A 176 6.80 -1.66 -10.32
CA ALA A 176 8.05 -0.94 -10.32
C ALA A 176 7.90 0.43 -10.97
N ARG A 177 8.82 1.32 -10.63
CA ARG A 177 8.99 2.64 -11.22
C ARG A 177 10.43 2.76 -11.70
N PRO A 178 10.78 2.25 -12.89
CA PRO A 178 12.11 2.45 -13.48
C PRO A 178 12.26 3.81 -14.17
N GLN A 179 11.15 4.53 -14.37
CA GLN A 179 11.07 5.86 -14.97
C GLN A 179 10.25 6.77 -14.04
N GLU A 180 9.51 7.76 -14.57
CA GLU A 180 8.67 8.63 -13.73
C GLU A 180 7.37 7.94 -13.29
N ASP A 181 6.80 7.06 -14.11
CA ASP A 181 5.52 6.40 -13.83
C ASP A 181 5.68 5.01 -13.19
N VAL A 182 4.76 4.68 -12.29
CA VAL A 182 4.64 3.32 -11.73
C VAL A 182 4.01 2.40 -12.77
N LEU A 183 4.76 1.37 -13.15
CA LEU A 183 4.31 0.24 -13.95
C LEU A 183 3.78 -0.87 -13.03
N MET A 184 2.60 -1.39 -13.35
CA MET A 184 2.10 -2.65 -12.80
C MET A 184 1.87 -3.63 -13.94
N ARG A 185 2.32 -4.89 -13.78
CA ARG A 185 2.12 -5.94 -14.77
C ARG A 185 1.90 -7.31 -14.13
N GLY A 186 0.97 -8.08 -14.67
CA GLY A 186 0.86 -9.51 -14.38
C GLY A 186 2.08 -10.28 -14.88
N VAL A 187 2.64 -11.15 -14.04
CA VAL A 187 3.81 -11.99 -14.36
C VAL A 187 3.48 -13.48 -14.25
N SER A 188 4.21 -14.32 -14.99
CA SER A 188 4.06 -15.78 -14.85
C SER A 188 4.56 -16.26 -13.49
N VAL A 189 4.23 -17.49 -13.11
CA VAL A 189 4.71 -18.08 -11.85
C VAL A 189 6.24 -18.23 -11.84
N GLY A 190 6.86 -18.54 -12.99
CA GLY A 190 8.31 -18.60 -13.15
C GLY A 190 8.96 -17.23 -13.02
N GLU A 191 8.38 -16.20 -13.65
CA GLU A 191 8.88 -14.82 -13.57
C GLU A 191 8.76 -14.25 -12.15
N ALA A 192 7.64 -14.49 -11.46
CA ALA A 192 7.48 -14.11 -10.06
C ALA A 192 8.52 -14.79 -9.16
N SER A 193 8.77 -16.09 -9.37
CA SER A 193 9.81 -16.81 -8.62
C SER A 193 11.21 -16.25 -8.87
N TRP A 194 11.47 -15.77 -10.09
CA TRP A 194 12.72 -15.12 -10.43
C TRP A 194 12.89 -13.79 -9.68
N TYR A 195 11.89 -12.90 -9.74
CA TYR A 195 11.91 -11.62 -9.03
C TYR A 195 11.98 -11.80 -7.51
N ARG A 196 11.27 -12.79 -6.94
CA ARG A 196 11.32 -13.08 -5.50
C ARG A 196 12.72 -13.45 -5.05
N ALA A 197 13.39 -14.34 -5.79
CA ALA A 197 14.78 -14.70 -5.51
C ALA A 197 15.72 -13.48 -5.56
N LEU A 198 15.53 -12.58 -6.52
CA LEU A 198 16.30 -11.33 -6.59
C LEU A 198 15.99 -10.39 -5.42
N LEU A 199 14.72 -10.21 -5.05
CA LEU A 199 14.33 -9.41 -3.88
C LEU A 199 14.93 -9.97 -2.58
N ASP A 200 15.06 -11.30 -2.48
CA ASP A 200 15.75 -12.03 -1.41
C ASP A 200 17.28 -12.00 -1.52
N LYS A 201 17.84 -11.18 -2.41
CA LYS A 201 19.28 -10.97 -2.65
C LYS A 201 20.03 -12.23 -3.13
N GLN A 202 19.33 -13.18 -3.73
CA GLN A 202 19.97 -14.33 -4.39
C GLN A 202 20.64 -13.92 -5.70
N SER A 203 21.59 -14.72 -6.18
CA SER A 203 22.29 -14.45 -7.44
C SER A 203 21.35 -14.65 -8.65
N PRO A 204 21.66 -14.03 -9.81
CA PRO A 204 20.90 -14.27 -11.04
C PRO A 204 20.78 -15.75 -11.43
N ASP A 205 21.81 -16.55 -11.18
CA ASP A 205 21.80 -17.99 -11.46
C ASP A 205 20.84 -18.74 -10.53
N GLN A 206 20.82 -18.38 -9.24
CA GLN A 206 19.88 -18.93 -8.27
C GLN A 206 18.43 -18.55 -8.61
N ALA A 207 18.19 -17.28 -8.99
CA ALA A 207 16.89 -16.83 -9.45
C ALA A 207 16.43 -17.59 -10.71
N ALA A 208 17.32 -17.81 -11.67
CA ALA A 208 17.02 -18.57 -12.88
C ALA A 208 16.74 -20.06 -12.60
N ALA A 209 17.43 -20.65 -11.62
CA ALA A 209 17.14 -22.00 -11.14
C ALA A 209 15.76 -22.08 -10.47
N ALA A 210 15.43 -21.13 -9.59
CA ALA A 210 14.14 -21.05 -8.90
C ALA A 210 12.96 -20.93 -9.88
N ALA A 211 13.11 -20.08 -10.91
CA ALA A 211 12.12 -19.96 -11.97
C ALA A 211 11.86 -21.30 -12.67
N ARG A 212 12.91 -22.01 -13.09
CA ARG A 212 12.80 -23.31 -13.77
C ARG A 212 12.24 -24.44 -12.90
N MET A 213 12.45 -24.36 -11.59
CA MET A 213 11.84 -25.29 -10.63
C MET A 213 10.34 -25.04 -10.46
N THR A 214 9.91 -23.79 -10.60
CA THR A 214 8.51 -23.39 -10.37
C THR A 214 7.67 -23.48 -11.64
N GLU A 215 8.24 -23.18 -12.81
CA GLU A 215 7.57 -23.21 -14.10
C GLU A 215 8.39 -24.02 -15.12
N HIS A 216 7.92 -25.23 -15.42
CA HIS A 216 8.57 -26.06 -16.43
C HIS A 216 8.50 -25.41 -17.82
N GLY A 217 9.64 -25.32 -18.50
CA GLY A 217 9.73 -24.73 -19.83
C GLY A 217 9.88 -23.21 -19.86
N CYS A 218 9.92 -22.52 -18.71
CA CYS A 218 10.23 -21.09 -18.70
C CYS A 218 11.66 -20.80 -19.19
N ASP A 219 11.87 -19.63 -19.78
CA ASP A 219 13.19 -19.13 -20.15
C ASP A 219 13.56 -17.88 -19.34
N PRO A 220 14.29 -18.01 -18.22
CA PRO A 220 14.71 -16.89 -17.38
C PRO A 220 15.55 -15.83 -18.11
N ARG A 221 16.10 -16.13 -19.29
CA ARG A 221 16.81 -15.14 -20.10
C ARG A 221 15.86 -14.05 -20.58
N LEU A 222 14.60 -14.39 -20.89
CA LEU A 222 13.60 -13.41 -21.30
C LEU A 222 13.25 -12.45 -20.14
N TYR A 223 13.17 -12.95 -18.91
CA TYR A 223 12.95 -12.11 -17.73
C TYR A 223 14.11 -11.15 -17.50
N TRP A 224 15.34 -11.65 -17.64
CA TRP A 224 16.55 -10.83 -17.57
C TRP A 224 16.60 -9.75 -18.66
N GLU A 225 16.36 -10.12 -19.91
CA GLU A 225 16.35 -9.19 -21.05
C GLU A 225 15.29 -8.10 -20.87
N PHE A 226 14.08 -8.48 -20.45
CA PHE A 226 13.02 -7.54 -20.12
C PHE A 226 13.43 -6.59 -18.98
N ALA A 227 13.95 -7.13 -17.87
CA ALA A 227 14.34 -6.33 -16.71
C ALA A 227 15.46 -5.33 -17.05
N VAL A 228 16.43 -5.73 -17.87
CA VAL A 228 17.47 -4.82 -18.35
C VAL A 228 16.90 -3.78 -19.31
N HIS A 229 16.07 -4.19 -20.27
CA HIS A 229 15.49 -3.29 -21.26
C HIS A 229 14.60 -2.21 -20.62
N THR A 230 13.89 -2.58 -19.56
CA THR A 230 12.99 -1.68 -18.82
C THR A 230 13.69 -0.90 -17.71
N GLY A 231 15.00 -1.06 -17.50
CA GLY A 231 15.73 -0.37 -16.43
C GLY A 231 15.49 -0.91 -15.02
N LEU A 232 14.76 -2.03 -14.89
CA LEU A 232 14.55 -2.72 -13.60
C LEU A 232 15.80 -3.43 -13.09
N LEU A 233 16.76 -3.69 -13.98
CA LEU A 233 18.02 -4.34 -13.63
C LEU A 233 19.19 -3.67 -14.35
N VAL A 234 20.17 -3.19 -13.59
CA VAL A 234 21.40 -2.61 -14.13
C VAL A 234 22.45 -3.71 -14.32
N LYS A 235 22.97 -3.83 -15.55
CA LYS A 235 24.14 -4.69 -15.83
C LYS A 235 25.34 -4.14 -15.07
N ARG A 236 25.85 -4.90 -14.10
CA ARG A 236 27.17 -4.63 -13.53
C ARG A 236 28.23 -5.16 -14.49
N HIS A 237 29.17 -4.31 -14.86
CA HIS A 237 30.34 -4.63 -15.67
C HIS A 237 31.33 -5.52 -14.91
#